data_AF-A0A959P5B4-F1
#
_entry.id   AF-A0A959P5B4-F1
#
_cell.length_a   1.000
_cell.length_b   1.000
_cell.length_c   1.000
_cell.angle_alpha   90.00
_cell.angle_beta   90.00
_cell.angle_gamma   90.00
#
_symmetry.space_group_name_H-M   'P 1'
#
loop_
_entity.id
_entity.type
_entity.pdbx_description
1 polymer ?
#
loop_
_entity_poly.entity_id
_entity_poly.type
_entity_poly.pdbx_seq_one_letter_code
_entity_poly.pdbx_strand_id
1 'polypeptide(L)'
;MQAHHSLGTSTDWIVMVVYFIAIMVFGSYFSKYNRTTTDFFFGGRRFSWWLIAMSIVATGVGSHSFIKYSAKGFEAGFSSSMTYM
;
A
#
# COMPACT_ATOMS: atom_id res chain seq x y z
N MET A 1 -5.21 30.51 18.27
CA MET A 1 -5.16 31.13 16.93
C MET A 1 -4.69 30.06 15.97
N GLN A 2 -5.51 29.70 14.99
CA GLN A 2 -5.29 28.55 14.10
C GLN A 2 -4.11 28.82 13.16
N ALA A 3 -3.03 28.07 13.34
CA ALA A 3 -1.93 28.05 12.38
C ALA A 3 -2.41 27.28 11.15
N HIS A 4 -2.68 27.99 10.06
CA HIS A 4 -2.76 27.39 8.73
C HIS A 4 -1.35 26.89 8.36
N HIS A 5 -0.98 25.72 8.89
CA HIS A 5 0.12 24.93 8.34
C HIS A 5 -0.33 24.59 6.91
N SER A 6 0.30 25.16 5.88
CA SER A 6 0.11 24.66 4.53
C SER A 6 0.37 23.16 4.58
N LEU A 7 -0.69 22.37 4.37
CA LEU A 7 -0.75 20.92 4.60
C LEU A 7 0.28 20.13 3.77
N GLY A 8 0.92 20.79 2.81
CA GLY A 8 2.08 20.34 2.06
C GLY A 8 2.64 21.48 1.22
N THR A 9 3.92 21.40 0.88
CA THR A 9 4.54 22.24 -0.15
C THR A 9 3.88 21.93 -1.50
N SER A 10 3.91 22.84 -2.48
CA SER A 10 3.36 22.60 -3.83
C SER A 10 3.87 21.28 -4.46
N THR A 11 5.08 20.87 -4.11
CA THR A 11 5.68 19.58 -4.49
C THR A 11 4.94 18.36 -3.94
N ASP A 12 4.47 18.40 -2.68
CA ASP A 12 3.75 17.27 -2.06
C ASP A 12 2.42 17.00 -2.78
N TRP A 13 1.73 18.06 -3.15
CA TRP A 13 0.50 17.97 -3.94
C TRP A 13 0.73 17.37 -5.33
N ILE A 14 1.83 17.75 -5.99
CA ILE A 14 2.22 17.18 -7.29
C ILE A 14 2.50 15.68 -7.15
N VAL A 15 3.29 15.27 -6.15
CA VAL A 15 3.60 13.85 -5.92
C VAL A 15 2.32 13.05 -5.65
N MET A 16 1.41 13.58 -4.84
CA MET A 16 0.12 12.94 -4.55
C MET A 16 -0.71 12.74 -5.83
N VAL A 17 -0.86 13.78 -6.65
CA VAL A 17 -1.63 13.69 -7.91
C VAL A 17 -0.99 12.70 -8.88
N VAL A 18 0.33 12.73 -9.03
CA VAL A 18 1.08 11.79 -9.88
C VAL A 18 0.88 10.34 -9.41
N TYR A 19 0.92 10.09 -8.10
CA TYR A 19 0.68 8.77 -7.53
C TYR A 19 -0.71 8.23 -7.86
N PHE A 20 -1.76 9.05 -7.70
CA PHE A 20 -3.13 8.64 -8.04
C PHE A 20 -3.29 8.36 -9.54
N ILE A 21 -2.73 9.21 -10.40
CA ILE A 21 -2.76 9.00 -11.86
C ILE A 21 -2.04 7.70 -12.23
N ALA A 22 -0.86 7.45 -11.66
CA ALA A 22 -0.08 6.24 -11.92
C ALA A 22 -0.88 4.97 -11.56
N ILE A 23 -1.53 4.96 -10.39
CA ILE A 23 -2.36 3.82 -9.97
C ILE A 23 -3.57 3.66 -10.87
N MET A 24 -4.25 4.74 -11.23
CA MET A 24 -5.41 4.70 -12.11
C MET A 24 -5.04 4.15 -13.48
N VAL A 25 -3.97 4.65 -14.10
CA VAL A 25 -3.47 4.16 -15.40
C VAL A 25 -3.08 2.69 -15.31
N PHE A 26 -2.36 2.28 -14.26
CA PHE A 26 -1.95 0.90 -14.07
C PHE A 26 -3.15 -0.03 -13.92
N GLY A 27 -4.15 0.36 -13.11
CA GLY A 27 -5.40 -0.38 -12.94
C GLY A 27 -6.21 -0.50 -14.24
N SER A 28 -6.37 0.60 -14.97
CA SER A 28 -7.06 0.61 -16.26
C SER A 28 -6.34 -0.22 -17.33
N TYR A 29 -5.00 -0.21 -17.35
CA TYR A 29 -4.22 -1.04 -18.26
C TYR A 29 -4.44 -2.53 -17.97
N PHE A 30 -4.37 -2.94 -16.70
CA PHE A 30 -4.62 -4.33 -16.30
C PHE A 30 -6.07 -4.78 -16.51
N SER A 31 -7.04 -3.86 -16.38
CA SER A 31 -8.46 -4.14 -16.65
C SER A 31 -8.70 -4.67 -18.07
N LYS A 32 -7.94 -4.21 -19.06
CA LYS A 32 -8.05 -4.68 -20.46
C LYS A 32 -7.73 -6.18 -20.64
N TYR A 33 -6.99 -6.78 -19.70
CA TYR A 33 -6.56 -8.18 -19.76
C TYR A 33 -7.53 -9.15 -19.06
N ASN A 34 -8.54 -8.64 -18.35
CA ASN A 34 -9.51 -9.46 -17.62
C ASN A 34 -10.78 -9.70 -18.47
N ARG A 35 -10.73 -10.67 -19.40
CA ARG A 35 -11.85 -10.97 -20.32
C ARG A 35 -12.77 -12.11 -19.86
N THR A 36 -12.34 -12.94 -18.91
CA THR A 36 -13.11 -14.10 -18.45
C THR A 36 -13.05 -14.20 -16.93
N THR A 37 -14.09 -14.77 -16.32
CA THR A 37 -14.23 -14.96 -14.87
C THR A 37 -13.03 -15.71 -14.26
N THR A 38 -12.46 -16.67 -15.00
CA THR A 38 -11.24 -17.39 -14.60
C THR A 38 -10.00 -16.49 -14.55
N ASP A 39 -9.90 -15.50 -15.44
CA ASP A 39 -8.79 -14.55 -15.42
C ASP A 39 -8.91 -13.55 -14.28
N PHE A 40 -10.15 -13.19 -13.91
CA PHE A 40 -10.42 -12.31 -12.78
C PHE A 40 -10.11 -12.98 -11.42
N PHE A 41 -10.53 -14.23 -11.22
CA PHE A 41 -10.32 -14.93 -9.94
C PHE A 41 -8.97 -15.66 -9.84
N PHE A 42 -8.48 -16.27 -10.91
CA PHE A 42 -7.21 -17.04 -10.89
C PHE A 42 -6.03 -16.27 -11.51
N GLY A 43 -6.23 -15.02 -11.94
CA GLY A 43 -5.19 -14.21 -12.58
C GLY A 43 -4.63 -14.85 -13.85
N GLY A 44 -5.42 -15.71 -14.50
CA GLY A 44 -5.03 -16.52 -15.66
C GLY A 44 -3.87 -17.50 -15.41
N ARG A 45 -3.52 -17.80 -14.14
CA ARG A 45 -2.31 -18.57 -13.76
C ARG A 45 -0.99 -17.99 -14.31
N ARG A 46 -0.98 -16.69 -14.64
CA ARG A 46 0.15 -16.00 -15.29
C ARG A 46 1.08 -15.32 -14.28
N PHE A 47 0.62 -15.18 -13.03
CA PHE A 47 1.39 -14.56 -11.96
C PHE A 47 2.37 -15.54 -11.33
N SER A 48 3.63 -15.13 -11.22
CA SER A 48 4.65 -15.88 -10.48
C SER A 48 4.32 -15.93 -8.98
N TRP A 49 4.72 -17.02 -8.32
CA TRP A 49 4.43 -17.27 -6.91
C TRP A 49 4.90 -16.15 -5.98
N TRP A 50 6.03 -15.50 -6.28
CA TRP A 50 6.55 -14.37 -5.49
C TRP A 50 5.67 -13.12 -5.56
N LEU A 51 5.00 -12.86 -6.70
CA LEU A 51 4.07 -11.73 -6.83
C LEU A 51 2.83 -11.92 -5.96
N ILE A 52 2.34 -13.16 -5.90
CA ILE A 52 1.21 -13.54 -5.05
C ILE A 52 1.59 -13.39 -3.57
N ALA A 53 2.77 -13.85 -3.18
CA ALA A 53 3.27 -13.69 -1.81
C ALA A 53 3.38 -12.21 -1.41
N MET A 54 3.94 -11.36 -2.27
CA MET A 54 4.03 -9.91 -2.02
C MET A 54 2.66 -9.25 -1.91
N SER A 55 1.68 -9.67 -2.72
CA SER A 55 0.30 -9.17 -2.65
C SER A 55 -0.38 -9.51 -1.32
N ILE A 56 -0.20 -10.75 -0.82
CA ILE A 56 -0.73 -11.18 0.48
C ILE A 56 -0.12 -10.35 1.61
N VAL A 57 1.19 -10.14 1.60
CA VAL A 57 1.87 -9.31 2.61
C VAL A 57 1.40 -7.86 2.54
N ALA A 58 1.31 -7.28 1.33
CA ALA A 58 0.81 -5.92 1.13
C ALA A 58 -0.64 -5.75 1.62
N THR A 59 -1.48 -6.78 1.44
CA THR A 59 -2.87 -6.78 1.94
C THR A 59 -2.92 -6.84 3.48
N GLY A 60 -1.99 -7.56 4.11
CA GLY A 60 -1.89 -7.65 5.57
C GLY A 60 -1.31 -6.40 6.24
N VAL A 61 -0.47 -5.64 5.54
CA VAL A 61 0.18 -4.44 6.05
C VAL A 61 -0.57 -3.19 5.58
N GLY A 62 -1.60 -2.82 6.34
CA GLY A 62 -2.33 -1.56 6.15
C GLY A 62 -1.74 -0.38 6.92
N SER A 63 -2.23 0.84 6.62
CA SER A 63 -1.81 2.06 7.34
C SER A 63 -2.00 1.96 8.86
N HIS A 64 -3.04 1.24 9.29
CA HIS A 64 -3.31 0.97 10.70
C HIS A 64 -2.22 0.15 11.38
N SER A 65 -1.74 -0.90 10.70
CA SER A 65 -0.65 -1.73 11.20
C SER A 65 0.63 -0.91 11.31
N PHE A 66 0.92 -0.07 10.32
CA PHE A 66 2.10 0.80 10.32
C PHE A 66 2.13 1.76 11.53
N ILE A 67 1.03 2.47 11.79
CA ILE A 67 0.94 3.40 12.94
C ILE A 67 1.06 2.63 14.26
N LYS A 68 0.36 1.50 14.39
CA LYS A 68 0.41 0.66 15.60
C LYS A 68 1.81 0.15 15.90
N TYR A 69 2.53 -0.33 14.89
CA TYR A 69 3.89 -0.86 15.07
C TYR A 69 4.89 0.24 15.38
N SER A 70 4.75 1.42 14.76
CA SER A 70 5.56 2.59 15.10
C SER A 70 5.33 3.07 16.53
N ALA A 71 4.06 3.10 16.99
CA ALA A 71 3.71 3.47 18.36
C ALA A 71 4.29 2.48 19.39
N LYS A 72 4.21 1.17 19.12
CA LYS A 72 4.79 0.15 20.00
C LYS A 72 6.31 0.17 20.03
N GLY A 73 6.97 0.50 18.92
CA GLY A 73 8.41 0.75 18.89
C GLY A 73 8.83 1.99 19.67
N PHE A 74 7.98 3.02 19.73
CA PHE A 74 8.25 4.22 20.53
C PHE A 74 8.11 3.95 22.04
N GLU A 75 7.14 3.13 22.46
CA GLU A 75 6.96 2.76 23.87
C GLU A 75 8.01 1.78 24.40
N ALA A 76 8.37 0.76 23.61
CA ALA A 76 9.19 -0.36 24.07
C ALA A 76 10.60 -0.44 23.44
N GLY A 77 10.98 0.54 22.62
CA GLY A 77 12.29 0.60 21.96
C GLY A 77 12.58 -0.66 21.12
N PHE A 78 13.87 -1.03 20.99
CA PHE A 78 14.27 -2.23 20.25
C PHE A 78 13.72 -3.53 20.85
N SER A 79 13.28 -3.52 22.12
CA SER A 79 12.68 -4.67 22.80
C SER A 79 11.30 -5.03 22.25
N SER A 80 10.61 -4.12 21.57
CA SER A 80 9.30 -4.38 20.94
C SER A 80 9.38 -5.37 19.78
N SER A 81 10.58 -5.61 19.24
CA SER A 81 10.82 -6.63 18.22
C SER A 81 10.61 -8.06 18.75
N MET A 82 10.79 -8.28 20.06
CA MET A 82 10.57 -9.56 20.73
C MET A 82 9.20 -9.71 21.39
N THR A 83 8.44 -8.63 21.60
CA THR A 83 7.05 -8.70 22.15
C THR A 83 6.04 -9.32 21.17
N TYR A 84 6.52 -9.82 20.02
CA TYR A 84 5.77 -10.66 19.09
C TYR A 84 5.81 -12.16 19.43
N MET A 85 6.41 -12.56 20.56
CA MET A 85 6.14 -13.83 21.24
C MET A 85 5.29 -13.59 22.48
#